data_AF-A0A1G5G362-F1
#
_entry.id   AF-A0A1G5G362-F1
#
_cell.length_a   1.000
_cell.length_b   1.000
_cell.length_c   1.000
_cell.angle_alpha   90.00
_cell.angle_beta   90.00
_cell.angle_gamma   90.00
#
_symmetry.space_group_name_H-M   'P 1'
#
loop_
_entity.id
_entity.type
_entity.pdbx_description
1 polymer ?
#
loop_
_entity_poly.entity_id
_entity_poly.type
_entity_poly.pdbx_seq_one_letter_code
_entity_poly.pdbx_strand_id
1 'polypeptide(L)'
;MARLLSTEELQNELSFEYSRGIVLAESKRLRKYNVESFNLLSRDKLEYNKRERRLLLYTTLHNENIYIQYPGKESDAERKQVMPFDFRPELQKANGEFIPDISFGDIWDILDKIGSEAKKYLPFVASLFLHMSYMHNYENEKSLYEYADLDMKNGTEIEKGNVEHEWYRLNISEDIWFTLNDRIGPIELDKNNVFSFEAFIKLVDLLFQNEDCKYYYKNVVIDGKSKYNFENGRTQSSDTNLLIISHLEEKTKLSSLLNSFQKSRGVPGFKKQDYSIVTNDMVINIDFN
;
A
#
# COMPACT_ATOMS: atom_id res chain seq x y z
N MET A 1 18.66 -10.19 -15.69
CA MET A 1 18.12 -11.38 -14.99
C MET A 1 18.26 -11.10 -13.52
N ALA A 2 17.16 -11.13 -12.78
CA ALA A 2 17.19 -10.99 -11.34
C ALA A 2 17.94 -12.16 -10.68
N ARG A 3 18.62 -11.90 -9.57
CA ARG A 3 19.36 -12.91 -8.79
C ARG A 3 18.86 -12.99 -7.36
N LEU A 4 19.11 -14.13 -6.71
CA LEU A 4 18.90 -14.26 -5.27
C LEU A 4 19.98 -13.45 -4.53
N LEU A 5 19.53 -12.55 -3.67
CA LEU A 5 20.36 -11.87 -2.70
C LEU A 5 20.63 -12.79 -1.51
N SER A 6 21.81 -12.67 -0.90
CA SER A 6 22.06 -13.19 0.44
C SER A 6 21.20 -12.45 1.47
N THR A 7 21.09 -12.99 2.70
CA THR A 7 20.35 -12.30 3.77
C THR A 7 20.95 -10.95 4.12
N GLU A 8 22.28 -10.83 4.14
CA GLU A 8 22.98 -9.57 4.43
C GLU A 8 22.76 -8.54 3.32
N GLU A 9 22.88 -8.94 2.04
CA GLU A 9 22.58 -8.05 0.92
C GLU A 9 21.12 -7.56 0.97
N LEU A 10 20.17 -8.47 1.19
CA LEU A 10 18.75 -8.11 1.30
C LEU A 10 18.48 -7.16 2.47
N GLN A 11 19.15 -7.37 3.61
CA GLN A 11 19.06 -6.46 4.76
C GLN A 11 19.57 -5.07 4.38
N ASN A 12 20.76 -4.99 3.78
CA ASN A 12 21.37 -3.71 3.40
C ASN A 12 20.52 -2.94 2.40
N GLU A 13 19.95 -3.61 1.40
CA GLU A 13 19.10 -3.01 0.37
C GLU A 13 17.74 -2.49 0.92
N LEU A 14 17.23 -3.12 2.00
CA LEU A 14 16.00 -2.71 2.67
C LEU A 14 16.26 -1.90 3.94
N SER A 15 17.48 -1.43 4.15
CA SER A 15 17.84 -0.62 5.32
C SER A 15 17.72 0.87 5.01
N PHE A 16 17.23 1.64 5.98
CA PHE A 16 17.30 3.10 5.93
C PHE A 16 17.21 3.75 7.31
N GLU A 17 17.80 4.94 7.43
CA GLU A 17 17.69 5.74 8.64
C GLU A 17 16.44 6.62 8.58
N TYR A 18 15.52 6.42 9.51
CA TYR A 18 14.39 7.32 9.70
C TYR A 18 14.83 8.53 10.54
N SER A 19 14.43 9.73 10.10
CA SER A 19 14.45 10.94 10.92
C SER A 19 13.22 11.81 10.67
N ARG A 20 12.78 12.53 11.70
CA ARG A 20 11.67 13.48 11.55
C ARG A 20 12.03 14.65 10.64
N GLY A 21 13.27 15.13 10.73
CA GLY A 21 13.72 16.32 10.00
C GLY A 21 13.87 16.11 8.49
N ILE A 22 14.21 14.90 8.07
CA ILE A 22 14.51 14.59 6.66
C ILE A 22 13.44 13.65 6.10
N VAL A 23 13.35 12.41 6.61
CA VAL A 23 12.49 11.36 6.04
C VAL A 23 11.01 11.72 6.14
N LEU A 24 10.53 12.13 7.31
CA LEU A 24 9.13 12.52 7.45
C LEU A 24 8.78 13.78 6.66
N ALA A 25 9.70 14.75 6.58
CA ALA A 25 9.49 15.98 5.83
C ALA A 25 9.37 15.69 4.33
N GLU A 26 10.28 14.87 3.79
CA GLU A 26 10.27 14.45 2.40
C GLU A 26 9.05 13.60 2.08
N SER A 27 8.70 12.63 2.94
CA SER A 27 7.48 11.83 2.79
C SER A 27 6.24 12.70 2.60
N LYS A 28 6.08 13.78 3.39
CA LYS A 28 4.93 14.69 3.24
C LYS A 28 4.92 15.40 1.89
N ARG A 29 6.09 15.78 1.37
CA ARG A 29 6.21 16.40 0.04
C ARG A 29 5.78 15.43 -1.06
N LEU A 30 6.28 14.19 -1.00
CA LEU A 30 5.95 13.13 -1.96
C LEU A 30 4.45 12.76 -1.90
N ARG A 31 3.90 12.59 -0.69
CA ARG A 31 2.47 12.29 -0.48
C ARG A 31 1.59 13.38 -1.05
N LYS A 32 1.93 14.65 -0.83
CA LYS A 32 1.20 15.78 -1.40
C LYS A 32 1.20 15.74 -2.91
N TYR A 33 2.36 15.52 -3.52
CA TYR A 33 2.47 15.41 -4.97
C TYR A 33 1.59 14.28 -5.52
N ASN A 34 1.67 13.07 -4.94
CA ASN A 34 0.86 11.96 -5.39
C ASN A 34 -0.64 12.22 -5.22
N VAL A 35 -1.07 12.77 -4.08
CA VAL A 35 -2.49 13.11 -3.89
C VAL A 35 -2.96 14.10 -4.96
N GLU A 36 -2.19 15.15 -5.24
CA GLU A 36 -2.52 16.11 -6.29
C GLU A 36 -2.60 15.42 -7.65
N SER A 37 -1.65 14.56 -7.99
CA SER A 37 -1.63 13.82 -9.25
C SER A 37 -2.81 12.86 -9.42
N PHE A 38 -3.13 12.04 -8.41
CA PHE A 38 -4.26 11.10 -8.47
C PHE A 38 -5.62 11.82 -8.49
N ASN A 39 -5.70 12.99 -7.85
CA ASN A 39 -6.90 13.83 -7.89
C ASN A 39 -7.11 14.50 -9.26
N LEU A 40 -6.05 14.66 -10.08
CA LEU A 40 -6.14 15.20 -11.43
C LEU A 40 -6.62 14.18 -12.48
N LEU A 41 -6.69 12.88 -12.14
CA LEU A 41 -7.26 11.87 -13.04
C LEU A 41 -8.73 12.22 -13.34
N SER A 42 -9.07 12.35 -14.63
CA SER A 42 -10.43 12.70 -15.06
C SER A 42 -11.43 11.63 -14.61
N ARG A 43 -12.54 12.12 -14.04
CA ARG A 43 -13.69 11.31 -13.62
C ARG A 43 -14.93 11.64 -14.46
N ASP A 44 -14.73 12.29 -15.61
CA ASP A 44 -15.83 12.70 -16.47
C ASP A 44 -16.63 11.49 -16.93
N LYS A 45 -17.95 11.51 -16.67
CA LYS A 45 -18.89 10.42 -16.99
C LYS A 45 -18.62 9.10 -16.25
N LEU A 46 -17.72 9.09 -15.25
CA LEU A 46 -17.53 7.94 -14.38
C LEU A 46 -18.44 8.06 -13.16
N GLU A 47 -18.97 6.92 -12.71
CA GLU A 47 -19.83 6.82 -11.54
C GLU A 47 -19.67 5.43 -10.92
N TYR A 48 -19.51 5.41 -9.58
CA TYR A 48 -19.37 4.17 -8.82
C TYR A 48 -20.50 3.19 -9.13
N ASN A 49 -20.15 1.92 -9.32
CA ASN A 49 -21.05 0.83 -9.64
C ASN A 49 -21.89 1.03 -10.92
N LYS A 50 -21.47 1.94 -11.82
CA LYS A 50 -22.08 2.10 -13.16
C LYS A 50 -21.03 2.14 -14.26
N ARG A 51 -20.15 3.14 -14.24
CA ARG A 51 -19.04 3.29 -15.20
C ARG A 51 -17.78 3.63 -14.44
N GLU A 52 -16.87 2.68 -14.35
CA GLU A 52 -15.61 2.84 -13.62
C GLU A 52 -14.44 2.71 -14.58
N ARG A 53 -13.36 3.43 -14.31
CA ARG A 53 -12.09 3.31 -15.02
C ARG A 53 -11.12 2.51 -14.20
N ARG A 54 -10.52 1.51 -14.84
CA ARG A 54 -9.38 0.75 -14.33
C ARG A 54 -8.11 1.25 -15.03
N LEU A 55 -7.08 1.59 -14.25
CA LEU A 55 -5.80 2.13 -14.73
C LEU A 55 -4.66 1.23 -14.23
N LEU A 56 -3.91 0.64 -15.15
CA LEU A 56 -2.79 -0.26 -14.82
C LEU A 56 -1.63 0.57 -14.29
N LEU A 57 -1.14 0.28 -13.07
CA LEU A 57 -0.01 1.02 -12.48
C LEU A 57 1.23 0.15 -12.24
N TYR A 58 1.05 -1.16 -12.07
CA TYR A 58 2.17 -2.08 -11.92
C TYR A 58 1.96 -3.39 -12.68
N THR A 59 3.06 -3.93 -13.18
CA THR A 59 3.19 -5.35 -13.54
C THR A 59 4.28 -5.98 -12.68
N THR A 60 4.07 -7.22 -12.21
CA THR A 60 5.03 -7.95 -11.38
C THR A 60 5.96 -8.83 -12.19
N LEU A 61 7.01 -9.36 -11.54
CA LEU A 61 7.89 -10.37 -12.14
C LEU A 61 7.15 -11.66 -12.52
N HIS A 62 5.97 -11.90 -11.95
CA HIS A 62 5.12 -13.07 -12.23
C HIS A 62 4.00 -12.77 -13.25
N ASN A 63 4.06 -11.62 -13.95
CA ASN A 63 3.07 -11.16 -14.92
C ASN A 63 1.68 -10.94 -14.32
N GLU A 64 1.61 -10.51 -13.06
CA GLU A 64 0.37 -10.05 -12.45
C GLU A 64 0.26 -8.54 -12.63
N ASN A 65 -0.97 -8.07 -12.85
CA ASN A 65 -1.23 -6.66 -13.09
C ASN A 65 -1.98 -6.05 -11.90
N ILE A 66 -1.48 -4.92 -11.40
CA ILE A 66 -2.11 -4.19 -10.30
C ILE A 66 -2.58 -2.84 -10.84
N TYR A 67 -3.86 -2.59 -10.62
CA TYR A 67 -4.58 -1.42 -11.11
C TYR A 67 -5.07 -0.58 -9.94
N ILE A 68 -5.43 0.66 -10.23
CA ILE A 68 -6.49 1.35 -9.49
C ILE A 68 -7.80 1.28 -10.29
N GLN A 69 -8.92 1.20 -9.60
CA GLN A 69 -10.25 1.30 -10.18
C GLN A 69 -11.05 2.41 -9.48
N TYR A 70 -11.55 3.36 -10.27
CA TYR A 70 -12.22 4.55 -9.78
C TYR A 70 -13.42 4.93 -10.65
N PRO A 71 -14.45 5.60 -10.11
CA PRO A 71 -14.63 5.99 -8.71
C PRO A 71 -14.86 4.80 -7.76
N GLY A 72 -14.38 4.90 -6.52
CA GLY A 72 -14.56 3.88 -5.48
C GLY A 72 -15.86 4.03 -4.69
N LYS A 73 -16.13 3.08 -3.78
CA LYS A 73 -17.39 3.02 -3.01
C LYS A 73 -17.68 4.27 -2.19
N GLU A 74 -16.67 4.95 -1.69
CA GLU A 74 -16.85 6.17 -0.88
C GLU A 74 -17.20 7.41 -1.73
N SER A 75 -17.09 7.32 -3.05
CA SER A 75 -17.49 8.37 -3.99
C SER A 75 -18.99 8.39 -4.32
N ASP A 76 -19.74 7.39 -3.88
CA ASP A 76 -21.18 7.27 -4.11
C ASP A 76 -21.93 8.50 -3.57
N ALA A 77 -22.73 9.12 -4.46
CA ALA A 77 -23.50 10.32 -4.19
C ALA A 77 -24.59 10.12 -3.12
N GLU A 78 -25.00 8.88 -2.85
CA GLU A 78 -25.99 8.56 -1.81
C GLU A 78 -25.38 8.56 -0.39
N ARG A 79 -24.05 8.65 -0.27
CA ARG A 79 -23.38 8.66 1.04
C ARG A 79 -23.54 10.01 1.75
N LYS A 80 -23.68 9.93 3.07
CA LYS A 80 -23.68 11.13 3.96
C LYS A 80 -22.42 11.98 3.78
N GLN A 81 -21.28 11.34 3.56
CA GLN A 81 -20.02 12.00 3.26
C GLN A 81 -19.45 11.37 2.00
N VAL A 82 -19.40 12.16 0.93
CA VAL A 82 -18.92 11.78 -0.39
C VAL A 82 -17.42 12.04 -0.48
N MET A 83 -16.66 11.02 -0.89
CA MET A 83 -15.22 11.08 -1.15
C MET A 83 -15.00 10.93 -2.67
N PRO A 84 -15.07 12.01 -3.46
CA PRO A 84 -15.08 11.95 -4.92
C PRO A 84 -13.78 11.39 -5.52
N PHE A 85 -12.68 11.46 -4.76
CA PHE A 85 -11.38 10.96 -5.19
C PHE A 85 -11.10 9.52 -4.74
N ASP A 86 -12.04 8.86 -4.07
CA ASP A 86 -11.90 7.46 -3.67
C ASP A 86 -11.69 6.55 -4.89
N PHE A 87 -10.83 5.57 -4.71
CA PHE A 87 -10.56 4.49 -5.65
C PHE A 87 -10.23 3.22 -4.86
N ARG A 88 -10.16 2.08 -5.54
CA ARG A 88 -9.69 0.83 -4.93
C ARG A 88 -8.59 0.19 -5.77
N PRO A 89 -7.61 -0.46 -5.14
CA PRO A 89 -6.64 -1.24 -5.88
C PRO A 89 -7.29 -2.57 -6.32
N GLU A 90 -6.90 -3.05 -7.50
CA GLU A 90 -7.39 -4.29 -8.10
C GLU A 90 -6.19 -5.11 -8.56
N LEU A 91 -6.21 -6.43 -8.36
CA LEU A 91 -5.13 -7.32 -8.81
C LEU A 91 -5.68 -8.36 -9.76
N GLN A 92 -5.07 -8.43 -10.93
CA GLN A 92 -5.27 -9.47 -11.93
C GLN A 92 -4.10 -10.46 -11.84
N LYS A 93 -4.42 -11.73 -11.58
CA LYS A 93 -3.46 -12.83 -11.58
C LYS A 93 -2.92 -13.05 -13.00
N ALA A 94 -1.80 -13.76 -13.12
CA ALA A 94 -1.19 -14.10 -14.40
C ALA A 94 -2.12 -14.87 -15.36
N ASN A 95 -3.14 -15.58 -14.83
CA ASN A 95 -4.15 -16.28 -15.62
C ASN A 95 -5.27 -15.36 -16.15
N GLY A 96 -5.23 -14.06 -15.85
CA GLY A 96 -6.21 -13.06 -16.26
C GLY A 96 -7.40 -12.88 -15.31
N GLU A 97 -7.53 -13.71 -14.28
CA GLU A 97 -8.60 -13.59 -13.28
C GLU A 97 -8.28 -12.52 -12.24
N PHE A 98 -9.30 -11.77 -11.82
CA PHE A 98 -9.20 -10.80 -10.74
C PHE A 98 -9.46 -11.47 -9.39
N ILE A 99 -8.69 -11.06 -8.38
CA ILE A 99 -8.98 -11.44 -6.98
C ILE A 99 -10.14 -10.58 -6.44
N PRO A 100 -10.87 -11.02 -5.40
CA PRO A 100 -11.85 -10.18 -4.73
C PRO A 100 -11.20 -8.97 -4.04
N ASP A 101 -12.00 -7.92 -3.80
CA ASP A 101 -11.61 -6.75 -3.02
C ASP A 101 -11.04 -7.17 -1.66
N ILE A 102 -9.83 -6.69 -1.33
CA ILE A 102 -9.19 -6.96 -0.05
C ILE A 102 -9.61 -5.95 1.02
N SER A 103 -9.83 -6.45 2.24
CA SER A 103 -10.02 -5.67 3.44
C SER A 103 -8.72 -5.61 4.26
N PHE A 104 -8.68 -4.74 5.28
CA PHE A 104 -7.59 -4.76 6.26
C PHE A 104 -7.50 -6.08 7.03
N GLY A 105 -8.63 -6.78 7.23
CA GLY A 105 -8.63 -8.11 7.84
C GLY A 105 -7.87 -9.12 6.99
N ASP A 106 -8.08 -9.09 5.67
CA ASP A 106 -7.37 -9.98 4.74
C ASP A 106 -5.86 -9.73 4.74
N ILE A 107 -5.42 -8.48 4.88
CA ILE A 107 -4.00 -8.14 5.05
C ILE A 107 -3.45 -8.80 6.33
N TRP A 108 -4.20 -8.77 7.43
CA TRP A 108 -3.77 -9.37 8.70
C TRP A 108 -3.72 -10.89 8.63
N ASP A 109 -4.69 -11.52 7.96
CA ASP A 109 -4.71 -12.97 7.75
C ASP A 109 -3.53 -13.42 6.86
N ILE A 110 -3.18 -12.64 5.83
CA ILE A 110 -1.98 -12.86 5.02
C ILE A 110 -0.72 -12.74 5.87
N LEU A 111 -0.61 -11.69 6.71
CA LEU A 111 0.54 -11.50 7.59
C LEU A 111 0.66 -12.63 8.61
N ASP A 112 -0.46 -13.10 9.20
CA ASP A 112 -0.49 -14.23 10.11
C ASP A 112 0.01 -15.51 9.43
N LYS A 113 -0.44 -15.76 8.20
CA LYS A 113 0.04 -16.89 7.40
C LYS A 113 1.55 -16.82 7.16
N ILE A 114 2.07 -15.66 6.72
CA ILE A 114 3.52 -15.42 6.59
C ILE A 114 4.22 -15.65 7.94
N GLY A 115 3.63 -15.20 9.05
CA GLY A 115 4.17 -15.40 10.39
C GLY A 115 4.22 -16.86 10.82
N SER A 116 3.29 -17.70 10.34
CA SER A 116 3.25 -19.13 10.65
C SER A 116 4.19 -19.97 9.77
N GLU A 117 4.35 -19.61 8.49
CA GLU A 117 5.07 -20.41 7.49
C GLU A 117 6.49 -19.90 7.21
N ALA A 118 6.68 -18.58 7.32
CA ALA A 118 7.85 -17.86 6.84
C ALA A 118 8.34 -16.80 7.86
N LYS A 119 8.10 -17.03 9.16
CA LYS A 119 8.34 -16.09 10.28
C LYS A 119 9.62 -15.29 10.20
N LYS A 120 10.73 -15.95 9.84
CA LYS A 120 12.07 -15.33 9.75
C LYS A 120 12.17 -14.18 8.74
N TYR A 121 11.18 -14.03 7.86
CA TYR A 121 11.12 -12.97 6.85
C TYR A 121 10.20 -11.80 7.22
N LEU A 122 9.44 -11.89 8.33
CA LEU A 122 8.62 -10.79 8.83
C LEU A 122 9.38 -9.46 9.02
N PRO A 123 10.66 -9.43 9.45
CA PRO A 123 11.41 -8.18 9.51
C PRO A 123 11.54 -7.47 8.16
N PHE A 124 11.68 -8.21 7.05
CA PHE A 124 11.75 -7.63 5.70
C PHE A 124 10.39 -7.08 5.27
N VAL A 125 9.30 -7.79 5.62
CA VAL A 125 7.94 -7.30 5.43
C VAL A 125 7.75 -5.99 6.20
N ALA A 126 8.15 -5.95 7.48
CA ALA A 126 8.09 -4.74 8.31
C ALA A 126 8.89 -3.58 7.68
N SER A 127 10.08 -3.86 7.14
CA SER A 127 10.85 -2.82 6.43
C SER A 127 10.08 -2.30 5.22
N LEU A 128 9.53 -3.17 4.36
CA LEU A 128 8.73 -2.74 3.20
C LEU A 128 7.50 -1.90 3.59
N PHE A 129 6.82 -2.23 4.70
CA PHE A 129 5.76 -1.39 5.24
C PHE A 129 6.27 0.01 5.63
N LEU A 130 7.46 0.10 6.22
CA LEU A 130 8.10 1.39 6.55
C LEU A 130 8.54 2.16 5.29
N HIS A 131 9.02 1.48 4.25
CA HIS A 131 9.26 2.09 2.95
C HIS A 131 7.97 2.73 2.41
N MET A 132 6.86 2.00 2.41
CA MET A 132 5.57 2.53 1.95
C MET A 132 5.06 3.68 2.82
N SER A 133 5.14 3.53 4.15
CA SER A 133 4.69 4.50 5.16
C SER A 133 5.32 5.88 4.97
N TYR A 134 6.61 5.90 4.62
CA TYR A 134 7.40 7.12 4.47
C TYR A 134 7.76 7.45 3.03
N MET A 135 7.22 6.72 2.05
CA MET A 135 7.57 6.85 0.64
C MET A 135 9.10 6.80 0.40
N HIS A 136 9.79 5.92 1.13
CA HIS A 136 11.23 5.71 0.96
C HIS A 136 11.49 4.77 -0.21
N ASN A 137 12.49 5.11 -1.04
CA ASN A 137 12.74 4.51 -2.36
C ASN A 137 11.53 4.61 -3.30
N TYR A 138 10.97 5.82 -3.41
CA TYR A 138 9.99 6.13 -4.44
C TYR A 138 10.65 6.97 -5.53
N GLU A 139 10.31 6.69 -6.79
CA GLU A 139 10.79 7.45 -7.93
C GLU A 139 9.63 8.12 -8.65
N ASN A 140 9.86 9.34 -9.17
CA ASN A 140 8.89 9.99 -10.02
C ASN A 140 8.88 9.30 -11.39
N GLU A 141 7.73 8.78 -11.78
CA GLU A 141 7.52 8.17 -13.08
C GLU A 141 6.42 8.91 -13.83
N LYS A 142 6.78 9.46 -14.99
CA LYS A 142 5.85 9.98 -15.99
C LYS A 142 5.76 8.98 -17.14
N SER A 143 4.58 8.37 -17.33
CA SER A 143 4.38 7.36 -18.37
C SER A 143 2.97 7.40 -18.95
N LEU A 144 2.78 6.70 -20.07
CA LEU A 144 1.48 6.38 -20.65
C LEU A 144 1.00 5.06 -20.04
N TYR A 145 -0.08 5.12 -19.27
CA TYR A 145 -0.65 3.96 -18.60
C TYR A 145 -1.92 3.50 -19.30
N GLU A 146 -2.04 2.20 -19.47
CA GLU A 146 -3.22 1.57 -20.06
C GLU A 146 -4.43 1.73 -19.13
N TYR A 147 -5.57 2.11 -19.71
CA TYR A 147 -6.83 2.14 -19.00
C TYR A 147 -7.93 1.38 -19.74
N ALA A 148 -8.91 0.92 -18.98
CA ALA A 148 -10.18 0.39 -19.49
C ALA A 148 -11.34 1.00 -18.70
N ASP A 149 -12.34 1.54 -19.39
CA ASP A 149 -13.64 1.88 -18.79
C ASP A 149 -14.52 0.65 -18.79
N LEU A 150 -15.21 0.41 -17.68
CA LEU A 150 -15.98 -0.78 -17.40
C LEU A 150 -17.44 -0.41 -17.19
N ASP A 151 -18.35 -1.15 -17.82
CA ASP A 151 -19.76 -1.18 -17.46
C ASP A 151 -19.93 -2.14 -16.30
N MET A 152 -20.16 -1.61 -15.10
CA MET A 152 -20.28 -2.41 -13.88
C MET A 152 -21.55 -3.24 -13.84
N LYS A 153 -22.59 -2.89 -14.62
CA LYS A 153 -23.84 -3.66 -14.69
C LYS A 153 -23.65 -4.97 -15.45
N ASN A 154 -22.86 -4.94 -16.51
CA ASN A 154 -22.67 -6.07 -17.43
C ASN A 154 -21.30 -6.73 -17.30
N GLY A 155 -20.36 -6.10 -16.57
CA GLY A 155 -18.98 -6.57 -16.42
C GLY A 155 -18.15 -6.44 -17.70
N THR A 156 -18.56 -5.58 -18.64
CA THR A 156 -17.94 -5.46 -19.97
C THR A 156 -17.07 -4.22 -20.09
N GLU A 157 -15.96 -4.35 -20.80
CA GLU A 157 -15.12 -3.20 -21.18
C GLU A 157 -15.83 -2.36 -22.26
N ILE A 158 -15.96 -1.06 -22.01
CA ILE A 158 -16.61 -0.09 -22.88
C ILE A 158 -15.59 0.58 -23.79
N GLU A 159 -14.46 1.01 -23.21
CA GLU A 159 -13.46 1.84 -23.86
C GLU A 159 -12.08 1.47 -23.31
N LYS A 160 -11.06 1.54 -24.17
CA LYS A 160 -9.66 1.36 -23.78
C LYS A 160 -8.80 2.44 -24.38
N GLY A 161 -7.72 2.76 -23.70
CA GLY A 161 -6.73 3.67 -24.23
C GLY A 161 -5.53 3.80 -23.31
N ASN A 162 -4.80 4.89 -23.49
CA ASN A 162 -3.68 5.27 -22.64
C ASN A 162 -3.95 6.65 -22.05
N VAL A 163 -3.52 6.87 -20.82
CA VAL A 163 -3.53 8.18 -20.16
C VAL A 163 -2.13 8.50 -19.64
N GLU A 164 -1.68 9.72 -19.88
CA GLU A 164 -0.46 10.21 -19.27
C GLU A 164 -0.70 10.45 -17.78
N HIS A 165 0.13 9.85 -16.93
CA HIS A 165 0.08 10.04 -15.49
C HIS A 165 1.51 10.17 -14.95
N GLU A 166 1.69 11.04 -13.97
CA GLU A 166 2.99 11.30 -13.34
C GLU A 166 2.85 11.19 -11.83
N TRP A 167 3.57 10.27 -11.20
CA TRP A 167 3.46 10.03 -9.77
C TRP A 167 4.74 9.44 -9.21
N TYR A 168 4.92 9.53 -7.89
CA TYR A 168 5.97 8.81 -7.19
C TYR A 168 5.50 7.38 -6.95
N ARG A 169 6.13 6.42 -7.62
CA ARG A 169 5.85 4.98 -7.46
C ARG A 169 6.89 4.33 -6.55
N LEU A 170 6.50 3.27 -5.84
CA LEU A 170 7.44 2.41 -5.11
C LEU A 170 8.48 1.82 -6.08
N ASN A 171 9.77 2.11 -5.84
CA ASN A 171 10.91 1.65 -6.64
C ASN A 171 11.82 0.75 -5.81
N ILE A 172 11.53 -0.55 -5.85
CA ILE A 172 12.32 -1.60 -5.21
C ILE A 172 12.87 -2.50 -6.31
N SER A 173 14.15 -2.88 -6.19
CA SER A 173 14.86 -3.61 -7.23
C SER A 173 14.25 -4.98 -7.51
N GLU A 174 14.37 -5.44 -8.77
CA GLU A 174 13.92 -6.78 -9.17
C GLU A 174 14.59 -7.89 -8.36
N ASP A 175 15.85 -7.72 -7.96
CA ASP A 175 16.58 -8.70 -7.13
C ASP A 175 15.92 -8.88 -5.76
N ILE A 176 15.42 -7.80 -5.15
CA ILE A 176 14.69 -7.86 -3.87
C ILE A 176 13.36 -8.60 -4.08
N TRP A 177 12.59 -8.24 -5.10
CA TRP A 177 11.31 -8.90 -5.39
C TRP A 177 11.47 -10.38 -5.69
N PHE A 178 12.45 -10.71 -6.54
CA PHE A 178 12.79 -12.09 -6.87
C PHE A 178 13.16 -12.88 -5.61
N THR A 179 14.01 -12.30 -4.77
CA THR A 179 14.45 -12.92 -3.51
C THR A 179 13.31 -13.12 -2.51
N LEU A 180 12.42 -12.13 -2.34
CA LEU A 180 11.31 -12.22 -1.39
C LEU A 180 10.20 -13.14 -1.89
N ASN A 181 9.89 -13.13 -3.18
CA ASN A 181 8.95 -14.07 -3.79
C ASN A 181 9.41 -15.53 -3.59
N ASP A 182 10.70 -15.82 -3.80
CA ASP A 182 11.28 -17.15 -3.57
C ASP A 182 11.21 -17.58 -2.10
N ARG A 183 11.54 -16.65 -1.19
CA ARG A 183 11.72 -16.95 0.23
C ARG A 183 10.44 -16.98 1.05
N ILE A 184 9.50 -16.09 0.77
CA ILE A 184 8.18 -16.04 1.42
C ILE A 184 7.23 -17.02 0.74
N GLY A 185 7.38 -17.21 -0.57
CA GLY A 185 6.49 -18.04 -1.37
C GLY A 185 5.21 -17.30 -1.80
N PRO A 186 4.27 -18.04 -2.40
CA PRO A 186 3.02 -17.48 -2.88
C PRO A 186 2.11 -17.02 -1.73
N ILE A 187 1.42 -15.91 -1.95
CA ILE A 187 0.40 -15.38 -1.06
C ILE A 187 -0.95 -16.00 -1.44
N GLU A 188 -1.60 -16.62 -0.46
CA GLU A 188 -2.93 -17.18 -0.62
C GLU A 188 -3.92 -16.32 0.17
N LEU A 189 -4.82 -15.64 -0.55
CA LEU A 189 -5.99 -14.98 0.04
C LEU A 189 -7.07 -16.01 0.37
N ASP A 190 -7.28 -16.95 -0.55
CA ASP A 190 -8.09 -18.16 -0.36
C ASP A 190 -7.60 -19.25 -1.32
N LYS A 191 -8.29 -20.40 -1.34
CA LYS A 191 -7.92 -21.58 -2.14
C LYS A 191 -7.82 -21.32 -3.65
N ASN A 192 -8.49 -20.30 -4.17
CA ASN A 192 -8.54 -19.98 -5.60
C ASN A 192 -7.77 -18.69 -5.93
N ASN A 193 -7.40 -17.91 -4.91
CA ASN A 193 -6.77 -16.61 -5.05
C ASN A 193 -5.34 -16.66 -4.51
N VAL A 194 -4.43 -17.08 -5.39
CA VAL A 194 -3.00 -17.19 -5.13
C VAL A 194 -2.23 -16.25 -6.05
N PHE A 195 -1.31 -15.46 -5.49
CA PHE A 195 -0.52 -14.45 -6.19
C PHE A 195 0.85 -14.25 -5.52
N SER A 196 1.75 -13.49 -6.13
CA SER A 196 3.10 -13.25 -5.62
C SER A 196 3.12 -12.31 -4.42
N PHE A 197 4.16 -12.42 -3.59
CA PHE A 197 4.40 -11.47 -2.50
C PHE A 197 4.63 -10.04 -3.01
N GLU A 198 5.29 -9.88 -4.15
CA GLU A 198 5.42 -8.59 -4.84
C GLU A 198 4.06 -7.97 -5.16
N ALA A 199 3.12 -8.76 -5.70
CA ALA A 199 1.78 -8.28 -6.02
C ALA A 199 1.02 -7.84 -4.77
N PHE A 200 1.15 -8.59 -3.67
CA PHE A 200 0.61 -8.21 -2.36
C PHE A 200 1.11 -6.84 -1.90
N ILE A 201 2.43 -6.61 -1.91
CA ILE A 201 3.01 -5.35 -1.44
C ILE A 201 2.59 -4.17 -2.33
N LYS A 202 2.61 -4.33 -3.66
CA LYS A 202 2.17 -3.29 -4.60
C LYS A 202 0.67 -2.97 -4.46
N LEU A 203 -0.16 -3.98 -4.19
CA LEU A 203 -1.59 -3.79 -3.90
C LEU A 203 -1.80 -2.97 -2.61
N VAL A 204 -1.03 -3.27 -1.55
CA VAL A 204 -1.07 -2.53 -0.27
C VAL A 204 -0.55 -1.09 -0.43
N ASP A 205 0.47 -0.84 -1.25
CA ASP A 205 0.94 0.52 -1.54
C ASP A 205 -0.16 1.40 -2.15
N LEU A 206 -0.89 0.86 -3.13
CA LEU A 206 -2.00 1.58 -3.75
C LEU A 206 -3.19 1.76 -2.79
N LEU A 207 -3.42 0.81 -1.87
CA LEU A 207 -4.39 0.99 -0.78
C LEU A 207 -3.99 2.18 0.12
N PHE A 208 -2.71 2.27 0.48
CA PHE A 208 -2.16 3.38 1.27
C PHE A 208 -2.24 4.72 0.53
N GLN A 209 -2.02 4.70 -0.79
CA GLN A 209 -2.23 5.87 -1.64
C GLN A 209 -3.70 6.33 -1.64
N ASN A 210 -4.66 5.40 -1.66
CA ASN A 210 -6.09 5.77 -1.55
C ASN A 210 -6.41 6.42 -0.20
N GLU A 211 -5.88 5.87 0.90
CA GLU A 211 -6.06 6.46 2.23
C GLU A 211 -5.55 7.91 2.27
N ASP A 212 -4.39 8.18 1.67
CA ASP A 212 -3.87 9.55 1.56
C ASP A 212 -4.81 10.50 0.80
N CYS A 213 -5.33 10.07 -0.34
CA CYS A 213 -6.30 10.85 -1.13
C CYS A 213 -7.57 11.16 -0.32
N LYS A 214 -8.14 10.16 0.36
CA LYS A 214 -9.35 10.31 1.19
C LYS A 214 -9.11 11.26 2.37
N TYR A 215 -8.04 11.05 3.14
CA TYR A 215 -7.76 11.89 4.30
C TYR A 215 -7.37 13.31 3.90
N TYR A 216 -6.67 13.49 2.78
CA TYR A 216 -6.41 14.84 2.27
C TYR A 216 -7.72 15.54 1.91
N TYR A 217 -8.60 14.90 1.13
CA TYR A 217 -9.89 15.49 0.76
C TYR A 217 -10.73 15.86 1.99
N LYS A 218 -10.87 14.93 2.94
CA LYS A 218 -11.57 15.17 4.19
C LYS A 218 -11.00 16.38 4.94
N ASN A 219 -9.69 16.39 5.21
CA ASN A 219 -9.11 17.41 6.07
C ASN A 219 -8.98 18.78 5.37
N VAL A 220 -8.61 18.81 4.11
CA VAL A 220 -8.32 20.05 3.38
C VAL A 220 -9.57 20.64 2.74
N VAL A 221 -10.36 19.81 2.06
CA VAL A 221 -11.52 20.27 1.28
C VAL A 221 -12.78 20.35 2.14
N ILE A 222 -13.07 19.32 2.95
CA ILE A 222 -14.29 19.30 3.77
C ILE A 222 -14.09 20.09 5.07
N ASP A 223 -13.02 19.80 5.82
CA ASP A 223 -12.79 20.41 7.14
C ASP A 223 -12.03 21.75 7.06
N GLY A 224 -11.53 22.15 5.89
CA GLY A 224 -10.86 23.44 5.66
C GLY A 224 -9.50 23.60 6.36
N LYS A 225 -8.81 22.50 6.71
CA LYS A 225 -7.49 22.55 7.36
C LYS A 225 -6.40 22.96 6.36
N SER A 226 -6.16 24.27 6.26
CA SER A 226 -5.14 24.87 5.37
C SER A 226 -3.69 24.42 5.63
N LYS A 227 -3.40 23.89 6.82
CA LYS A 227 -2.09 23.36 7.22
C LYS A 227 -2.11 21.86 7.52
N TYR A 228 -2.91 21.09 6.78
CA TYR A 228 -2.90 19.65 6.90
C TYR A 228 -1.49 19.09 6.64
N ASN A 229 -0.97 18.33 7.59
CA ASN A 229 0.42 17.90 7.65
C ASN A 229 0.56 16.38 7.46
N PHE A 230 -0.45 15.74 6.87
CA PHE A 230 -0.50 14.29 6.65
C PHE A 230 -0.37 13.46 7.94
N GLU A 231 -1.03 13.92 9.02
CA GLU A 231 -1.12 13.23 10.31
C GLU A 231 -1.84 11.87 10.25
N ASN A 232 -2.68 11.64 9.23
CA ASN A 232 -3.43 10.41 8.98
C ASN A 232 -3.17 9.88 7.56
N GLY A 233 -3.63 8.67 7.27
CA GLY A 233 -3.47 8.00 5.96
C GLY A 233 -2.50 6.83 6.01
N ARG A 234 -1.56 6.77 5.05
CA ARG A 234 -0.63 5.64 4.91
C ARG A 234 0.17 5.33 6.18
N THR A 235 0.66 6.35 6.89
CA THR A 235 1.54 6.14 8.05
C THR A 235 0.80 5.43 9.17
N GLN A 236 -0.46 5.80 9.41
CA GLN A 236 -1.30 5.18 10.44
C GLN A 236 -1.70 3.74 10.04
N SER A 237 -2.00 3.54 8.76
CA SER A 237 -2.32 2.23 8.19
C SER A 237 -1.11 1.28 8.28
N SER A 238 0.08 1.77 7.95
CA SER A 238 1.33 1.03 8.12
C SER A 238 1.63 0.71 9.57
N ASP A 239 1.48 1.67 10.47
CA ASP A 239 1.71 1.49 11.91
C ASP A 239 0.83 0.36 12.49
N THR A 240 -0.43 0.27 12.03
CA THR A 240 -1.33 -0.82 12.42
C THR A 240 -0.78 -2.18 12.00
N ASN A 241 -0.29 -2.30 10.76
CA ASN A 241 0.32 -3.53 10.25
C ASN A 241 1.65 -3.87 10.92
N LEU A 242 2.48 -2.87 11.24
CA LEU A 242 3.72 -3.07 12.03
C LEU A 242 3.41 -3.61 13.43
N LEU A 243 2.31 -3.19 14.05
CA LEU A 243 1.92 -3.72 15.35
C LEU A 243 1.50 -5.21 15.27
N ILE A 244 0.82 -5.60 14.20
CA ILE A 244 0.51 -7.01 13.90
C ILE A 244 1.81 -7.79 13.69
N ILE A 245 2.70 -7.32 12.82
CA ILE A 245 3.99 -7.97 12.56
C ILE A 245 4.81 -8.11 13.85
N SER A 246 4.88 -7.07 14.67
CA SER A 246 5.55 -7.12 15.97
C SER A 246 4.94 -8.17 16.91
N HIS A 247 3.63 -8.39 16.86
CA HIS A 247 3.00 -9.47 17.62
C HIS A 247 3.37 -10.85 17.08
N LEU A 248 3.32 -11.04 15.76
CA LEU A 248 3.68 -12.30 15.09
C LEU A 248 5.15 -12.67 15.29
N GLU A 249 6.02 -11.66 15.41
CA GLU A 249 7.42 -11.82 15.77
C GLU A 249 7.64 -12.04 17.28
N GLU A 250 6.58 -12.11 18.09
CA GLU A 250 6.61 -12.27 19.55
C GLU A 250 7.26 -11.10 20.31
N LYS A 251 7.44 -9.95 19.63
CA LYS A 251 7.95 -8.69 20.21
C LYS A 251 6.86 -7.94 20.99
N THR A 252 5.59 -8.17 20.66
CA THR A 252 4.42 -7.61 21.36
C THR A 252 3.48 -8.71 21.84
N LYS A 253 3.00 -8.64 23.10
CA LYS A 253 2.03 -9.58 23.65
C LYS A 253 0.63 -9.38 23.06
N LEU A 254 -0.14 -10.46 22.91
CA LEU A 254 -1.53 -10.40 22.42
C LEU A 254 -2.41 -9.43 23.20
N SER A 255 -2.30 -9.41 24.53
CA SER A 255 -3.07 -8.48 25.37
C SER A 255 -2.73 -7.01 25.08
N SER A 256 -1.47 -6.69 24.79
CA SER A 256 -1.04 -5.36 24.39
C SER A 256 -1.56 -4.99 23.01
N LEU A 257 -1.54 -5.93 22.06
CA LEU A 257 -2.10 -5.76 20.72
C LEU A 257 -3.60 -5.40 20.82
N LEU A 258 -4.40 -6.24 21.47
CA LEU A 258 -5.85 -6.05 21.59
C LEU A 258 -6.20 -4.74 22.31
N ASN A 259 -5.48 -4.39 23.38
CA ASN A 259 -5.66 -3.14 24.11
C ASN A 259 -5.37 -1.92 23.22
N SER A 260 -4.35 -1.99 22.37
CA SER A 260 -4.04 -0.92 21.42
C SER A 260 -5.17 -0.72 20.41
N PHE A 261 -5.67 -1.79 19.79
CA PHE A 261 -6.82 -1.73 18.86
C PHE A 261 -8.08 -1.16 19.52
N GLN A 262 -8.37 -1.58 20.76
CA GLN A 262 -9.51 -1.08 21.52
C GLN A 262 -9.40 0.43 21.78
N LYS A 263 -8.23 0.90 22.22
CA LYS A 263 -8.01 2.32 22.56
C LYS A 263 -7.97 3.23 21.33
N SER A 264 -7.50 2.74 20.19
CA SER A 264 -7.35 3.51 18.96
C SER A 264 -8.56 3.44 18.03
N ARG A 265 -9.65 2.78 18.44
CA ARG A 265 -10.85 2.54 17.61
C ARG A 265 -10.50 1.83 16.30
N GLY A 266 -9.61 0.84 16.37
CA GLY A 266 -9.26 -0.03 15.26
C GLY A 266 -8.01 0.35 14.48
N VAL A 267 -7.40 1.52 14.71
CA VAL A 267 -6.23 1.98 13.93
C VAL A 267 -5.08 2.41 14.84
N PRO A 268 -4.43 1.46 15.53
CA PRO A 268 -3.35 1.76 16.47
C PRO A 268 -2.09 2.30 15.77
N GLY A 269 -1.37 3.18 16.47
CA GLY A 269 -0.04 3.63 16.05
C GLY A 269 1.05 2.65 16.46
N PHE A 270 2.25 2.83 15.89
CA PHE A 270 3.45 2.08 16.26
C PHE A 270 4.52 3.03 16.80
N LYS A 271 5.27 2.59 17.81
CA LYS A 271 6.30 3.43 18.42
C LYS A 271 7.50 3.50 17.48
N LYS A 272 7.87 4.70 17.08
CA LYS A 272 9.00 4.91 16.15
C LYS A 272 10.36 4.48 16.70
N GLN A 273 10.52 4.44 18.03
CA GLN A 273 11.71 3.89 18.70
C GLN A 273 11.82 2.35 18.55
N ASP A 274 10.70 1.68 18.24
CA ASP A 274 10.65 0.22 18.11
C ASP A 274 10.82 -0.21 16.63
N TYR A 275 11.11 0.73 15.72
CA TYR A 275 11.36 0.44 14.30
C TYR A 275 12.57 -0.49 14.11
N SER A 276 13.67 -0.24 14.81
CA SER A 276 14.85 -1.10 14.78
C SER A 276 14.52 -2.48 15.34
N ILE A 277 13.73 -2.51 16.43
CA ILE A 277 13.29 -3.76 17.04
C ILE A 277 12.50 -4.59 16.03
N VAL A 278 11.42 -4.07 15.43
CA VAL A 278 10.56 -4.87 14.52
C VAL A 278 11.26 -5.24 13.20
N THR A 279 12.20 -4.42 12.74
CA THR A 279 12.91 -4.68 11.47
C THR A 279 14.27 -5.38 11.62
N ASN A 280 14.64 -5.81 12.84
CA ASN A 280 15.99 -6.33 13.12
C ASN A 280 17.09 -5.38 12.61
N ASP A 281 16.99 -4.12 13.05
CA ASP A 281 17.94 -3.03 12.80
C ASP A 281 18.06 -2.55 11.34
N MET A 282 17.23 -3.03 10.41
CA MET A 282 17.20 -2.48 9.03
C MET A 282 16.72 -1.03 9.03
N VAL A 283 15.71 -0.70 9.83
CA VAL A 283 15.19 0.67 9.93
C VAL A 283 15.46 1.24 11.30
N ILE A 284 16.37 2.21 11.36
CA ILE A 284 16.81 2.84 12.62
C ILE A 284 16.24 4.25 12.70
N ASN A 285 15.63 4.60 13.83
CA ASN A 285 15.21 5.96 14.08
C ASN A 285 16.32 6.75 14.77
N ILE A 286 16.99 7.62 14.03
CA ILE A 286 18.13 8.40 14.54
C ILE A 286 17.71 9.57 15.44
N ASP A 287 16.41 9.88 15.55
CA ASP A 287 15.92 10.90 16.49
C ASP A 287 15.99 10.44 17.97
N PHE A 288 16.22 9.14 18.21
CA PHE A 288 16.29 8.53 19.56
C PHE A 288 17.68 8.00 19.92
N ASN A 289 18.67 8.21 19.05
CA ASN A 289 20.07 7.84 19.28
C ASN A 289 20.85 8.93 20.04
#